data_AF-A0A8K0IAX9-F1
#
_entry.id   AF-A0A8K0IAX9-F1
#
_cell.length_a   1.000
_cell.length_b   1.000
_cell.length_c   1.000
_cell.angle_alpha   90.00
_cell.angle_beta   90.00
_cell.angle_gamma   90.00
#
_symmetry.space_group_name_H-M   'P 1'
#
loop_
_entity.id
_entity.type
_entity.pdbx_description
1 polymer ?
#
loop_
_entity_poly.entity_id
_entity_poly.type
_entity_poly.pdbx_seq_one_letter_code
_entity_poly.pdbx_strand_id
1 'polypeptide(L)'
;MQESVLSARRSPPFPEEEDGDDESKTRKQASFAARISKHARLVSGSHCLVVSLSLLLLLVVACFLFSRSRPVICVSGYDSIARNALFGANLEGLATDFGSLGVPWCRSKHGKTVEWTTKDLVKGLEEFVPIYETRPIKNNKFGMGFDHSFGLWFMARWIKPDLMIESGAFKGHSTWVLRQAMPETWIISLSPRHPGKYLKKGPAYVDANCTYFTGKDFLDFGSVNWVSVMRKHGISDLSRVLVFFDDHQNELKRLKQALKAGFQHLIFEDNYDTGTGDHYSLRQICDQSYIRGGGHSCFRDSDEARIRMKRKRFWEKAVDIDELCGKGEAWWGVRGYMRDDFNHSNKAISYAEHFQNSRFVESMLDVYWELPPVAGPSLTHQTRYDPARAPDPIIEDGRYGLFQRLGLARLGNSVFNGYTQMVYLQISTPTS
;
A
#
# COMPACT_ATOMS: atom_id res chain seq x y z
N MET A 1 -9.39 -37.13 -57.31
CA MET A 1 -8.38 -38.02 -57.91
C MET A 1 -7.16 -37.95 -57.01
N GLN A 2 -6.90 -39.06 -56.29
CA GLN A 2 -5.63 -39.54 -55.72
C GLN A 2 -4.90 -38.64 -54.68
N GLU A 3 -4.47 -39.12 -53.51
CA GLU A 3 -3.58 -40.28 -53.21
C GLU A 3 -2.17 -40.12 -53.80
N SER A 4 -1.06 -40.52 -53.17
CA SER A 4 -0.82 -41.17 -51.86
C SER A 4 0.63 -40.88 -51.38
N VAL A 5 0.90 -40.68 -50.08
CA VAL A 5 1.38 -41.64 -49.03
C VAL A 5 2.83 -42.19 -49.21
N LEU A 6 3.51 -42.42 -48.07
CA LEU A 6 4.75 -43.21 -47.81
C LEU A 6 6.08 -42.41 -47.84
N SER A 7 7.09 -42.71 -47.00
CA SER A 7 7.32 -43.93 -46.20
C SER A 7 8.16 -43.73 -44.91
N ALA A 8 7.70 -44.35 -43.81
CA ALA A 8 8.38 -45.26 -42.85
C ALA A 8 9.76 -44.89 -42.21
N ARG A 9 10.17 -45.38 -41.02
CA ARG A 9 9.90 -46.61 -40.20
C ARG A 9 10.07 -46.28 -38.69
N ARG A 10 9.91 -47.18 -37.69
CA ARG A 10 8.95 -48.25 -37.28
C ARG A 10 9.46 -48.79 -35.88
N SER A 11 8.63 -49.50 -35.09
CA SER A 11 8.79 -49.61 -33.60
C SER A 11 9.30 -51.01 -33.06
N PRO A 12 9.02 -51.51 -31.79
CA PRO A 12 10.00 -52.20 -30.89
C PRO A 12 9.53 -53.67 -30.52
N PRO A 13 9.71 -54.35 -29.33
CA PRO A 13 10.45 -54.09 -28.05
C PRO A 13 11.14 -55.31 -27.30
N PHE A 14 11.75 -55.06 -26.11
CA PHE A 14 12.04 -55.98 -24.95
C PHE A 14 12.96 -57.21 -25.15
N PRO A 15 13.46 -57.96 -24.10
CA PRO A 15 13.09 -58.02 -22.65
C PRO A 15 14.22 -58.07 -21.56
N GLU A 16 13.78 -58.15 -20.29
CA GLU A 16 14.27 -58.90 -19.08
C GLU A 16 15.71 -58.84 -18.50
N GLU A 17 15.80 -58.52 -17.19
CA GLU A 17 16.27 -59.34 -16.03
C GLU A 17 16.22 -58.43 -14.75
N GLU A 18 15.32 -58.69 -13.78
CA GLU A 18 15.57 -59.32 -12.44
C GLU A 18 16.61 -58.58 -11.57
N ASP A 19 16.35 -58.19 -10.30
CA ASP A 19 15.96 -59.07 -9.18
C ASP A 19 15.55 -58.27 -7.90
N GLY A 20 14.96 -58.91 -6.87
CA GLY A 20 15.13 -58.50 -5.45
C GLY A 20 14.01 -57.83 -4.63
N ASP A 21 13.00 -58.62 -4.21
CA ASP A 21 12.34 -58.69 -2.88
C ASP A 21 11.83 -57.47 -2.06
N ASP A 22 10.49 -57.34 -2.06
CA ASP A 22 9.54 -57.76 -0.99
C ASP A 22 9.28 -56.99 0.36
N GLU A 23 8.02 -57.17 0.79
CA GLU A 23 7.33 -56.96 2.08
C GLU A 23 7.23 -55.56 2.73
N SER A 24 6.06 -54.96 2.51
CA SER A 24 5.41 -54.03 3.43
C SER A 24 4.93 -54.72 4.72
N LYS A 25 5.32 -54.23 5.91
CA LYS A 25 4.59 -54.50 7.16
C LYS A 25 4.35 -53.21 7.99
N THR A 26 3.12 -53.12 8.51
CA THR A 26 2.58 -51.96 9.23
C THR A 26 3.22 -51.75 10.60
N ARG A 27 3.42 -50.49 11.02
CA ARG A 27 3.84 -50.17 12.40
C ARG A 27 3.12 -48.96 12.97
N LYS A 28 2.29 -49.21 13.99
CA LYS A 28 1.59 -48.19 14.78
C LYS A 28 2.59 -47.36 15.59
N GLN A 29 2.37 -46.05 15.69
CA GLN A 29 3.12 -45.17 16.59
C GLN A 29 2.76 -45.47 18.05
N ALA A 30 3.77 -45.65 18.90
CA ALA A 30 3.61 -45.65 20.36
C ALA A 30 3.78 -44.22 20.90
N SER A 31 2.93 -43.82 21.85
CA SER A 31 2.85 -42.43 22.29
C SER A 31 3.98 -42.02 23.25
N PHE A 32 4.36 -40.74 23.16
CA PHE A 32 5.40 -40.08 23.95
C PHE A 32 5.19 -40.15 25.48
N ALA A 33 3.95 -40.39 25.93
CA ALA A 33 3.56 -40.43 27.34
C ALA A 33 4.23 -41.55 28.17
N ALA A 34 4.71 -42.63 27.53
CA ALA A 34 5.31 -43.77 28.24
C ALA A 34 6.76 -43.56 28.73
N ARG A 35 7.42 -42.43 28.40
CA ARG A 35 8.83 -42.18 28.75
C ARG A 35 9.09 -41.33 30.01
N ILE A 36 8.05 -40.74 30.62
CA ILE A 36 8.22 -39.79 31.74
C ILE A 36 8.18 -40.47 33.13
N SER A 37 7.61 -41.67 33.25
CA SER A 37 7.32 -42.32 34.54
C SER A 37 8.50 -43.02 35.26
N LYS A 38 9.76 -42.79 34.86
CA LYS A 38 10.93 -43.54 35.40
C LYS A 38 12.06 -42.72 36.06
N HIS A 39 11.82 -41.45 36.41
CA HIS A 39 12.81 -40.63 37.13
C HIS A 39 12.34 -40.07 38.50
N ALA A 40 11.11 -40.38 38.93
CA ALA A 40 10.53 -39.84 40.17
C ALA A 40 10.68 -40.76 41.40
N ARG A 41 11.88 -41.35 41.63
CA ARG A 41 12.21 -42.09 42.87
C ARG A 41 13.71 -42.05 43.21
N LEU A 42 14.20 -40.91 43.71
CA LEU A 42 15.22 -40.85 44.78
C LEU A 42 15.36 -39.42 45.31
N VAL A 43 15.94 -39.29 46.51
CA VAL A 43 16.15 -38.10 47.36
C VAL A 43 15.04 -37.84 48.39
N SER A 44 15.11 -38.62 49.47
CA SER A 44 14.76 -38.14 50.81
C SER A 44 15.85 -37.18 51.30
N GLY A 45 15.46 -36.05 51.91
CA GLY A 45 16.42 -35.09 52.48
C GLY A 45 15.81 -33.72 52.74
N SER A 46 15.57 -33.40 54.01
CA SER A 46 14.97 -32.14 54.48
C SER A 46 15.76 -30.86 54.13
N HIS A 47 16.99 -30.99 53.63
CA HIS A 47 17.84 -29.87 53.21
C HIS A 47 17.39 -29.18 51.90
N CYS A 48 16.62 -29.86 51.05
CA CYS A 48 16.20 -29.30 49.75
C CYS A 48 15.22 -28.11 49.88
N LEU A 49 14.34 -28.15 50.89
CA LEU A 49 13.35 -27.09 51.14
C LEU A 49 13.98 -25.80 51.66
N VAL A 50 15.01 -25.88 52.50
CA VAL A 50 15.69 -24.69 53.05
C VAL A 50 16.46 -23.94 51.96
N VAL A 51 17.13 -24.66 51.05
CA VAL A 51 17.87 -24.07 49.93
C VAL A 51 16.92 -23.39 48.93
N SER A 52 15.79 -24.02 48.61
CA SER A 52 14.79 -23.45 47.69
C SER A 52 14.06 -22.24 48.27
N LEU A 53 13.74 -22.23 49.57
CA LEU A 53 13.24 -21.04 50.27
C LEU A 53 14.25 -19.88 50.29
N SER A 54 15.54 -20.19 50.48
CA SER A 54 16.62 -19.18 50.49
C SER A 54 16.80 -18.52 49.11
N LEU A 55 16.76 -19.32 48.04
CA LEU A 55 16.77 -18.84 46.66
C LEU A 55 15.55 -17.96 46.32
N LEU A 56 14.36 -18.35 46.80
CA LEU A 56 13.14 -17.55 46.62
C LEU A 56 13.24 -16.19 47.33
N LEU A 57 13.80 -16.16 48.54
CA LEU A 57 14.00 -14.92 49.30
C LEU A 57 15.00 -13.98 48.61
N LEU A 58 16.10 -14.52 48.07
CA LEU A 58 17.08 -13.76 47.29
C LEU A 58 16.48 -13.15 46.02
N LEU A 59 15.61 -13.90 45.31
CA LEU A 59 14.85 -13.39 44.15
C LEU A 59 13.91 -12.25 44.54
N VAL A 60 13.18 -12.36 45.65
CA VAL A 60 12.29 -11.30 46.14
C VAL A 60 13.09 -10.04 46.51
N VAL A 61 14.22 -10.18 47.21
CA VAL A 61 15.11 -9.05 47.56
C VAL A 61 15.68 -8.38 46.30
N ALA A 62 16.11 -9.16 45.30
CA ALA A 62 16.55 -8.61 44.02
C ALA A 62 15.43 -7.79 43.33
N CYS A 63 14.21 -8.32 43.25
CA CYS A 63 13.06 -7.58 42.69
C CYS A 63 12.74 -6.28 43.45
N PHE A 64 12.91 -6.25 44.79
CA PHE A 64 12.75 -5.03 45.59
C PHE A 64 13.87 -4.00 45.39
N LEU A 65 15.10 -4.44 45.10
CA LEU A 65 16.21 -3.55 44.77
C LEU A 65 16.06 -2.97 43.35
N PHE A 66 15.78 -3.81 42.35
CA PHE A 66 15.58 -3.38 40.96
C PHE A 66 14.34 -2.49 40.75
N SER A 67 13.30 -2.61 41.60
CA SER A 67 12.11 -1.75 41.51
C SER A 67 12.28 -0.35 42.12
N ARG A 68 13.37 -0.09 42.85
CA ARG A 68 13.66 1.23 43.47
C ARG A 68 14.64 2.11 42.69
N SER A 69 15.41 1.56 41.76
CA SER A 69 16.33 2.33 40.92
C SER A 69 15.62 2.92 39.68
N ARG A 70 15.05 4.12 39.81
CA ARG A 70 14.64 4.96 38.67
C ARG A 70 15.71 6.03 38.40
N PRO A 71 16.35 6.09 37.22
CA PRO A 71 17.07 7.29 36.81
C PRO A 71 16.07 8.39 36.43
N VAL A 72 16.28 9.60 36.93
CA VAL A 72 15.54 10.80 36.50
C VAL A 72 16.27 11.40 35.30
N ILE A 73 15.75 11.17 34.10
CA ILE A 73 16.16 11.87 32.88
C ILE A 73 14.89 12.29 32.14
N CYS A 74 14.75 13.60 31.89
CA CYS A 74 13.59 14.16 31.19
C CYS A 74 13.75 14.04 29.67
N VAL A 75 12.84 13.31 29.02
CA VAL A 75 12.64 13.35 27.56
C VAL A 75 11.15 13.51 27.28
N SER A 76 10.82 14.24 26.21
CA SER A 76 9.46 14.67 25.86
C SER A 76 8.50 13.50 25.57
N GLY A 77 7.21 13.73 25.82
CA GLY A 77 6.18 12.69 25.80
C GLY A 77 5.85 12.15 24.42
N TYR A 78 6.47 11.03 24.06
CA TYR A 78 6.00 10.11 23.02
C TYR A 78 6.40 8.67 23.34
N ASP A 79 6.05 8.19 24.55
CA ASP A 79 6.12 6.76 24.84
C ASP A 79 5.04 6.32 25.84
N SER A 80 4.12 5.48 25.35
CA SER A 80 2.99 4.95 26.10
C SER A 80 2.48 3.62 25.52
N ILE A 81 3.37 2.65 25.28
CA ILE A 81 3.05 1.20 25.42
C ILE A 81 4.31 0.49 25.93
N ALA A 82 4.37 0.27 27.26
CA ALA A 82 5.42 -0.56 27.87
C ALA A 82 4.88 -1.26 29.13
N ARG A 83 3.89 -2.14 28.93
CA ARG A 83 3.41 -3.14 29.92
C ARG A 83 2.41 -4.10 29.28
N ASN A 84 2.88 -5.30 28.91
CA ASN A 84 2.22 -6.59 29.17
C ASN A 84 2.97 -7.73 28.46
N ALA A 85 4.18 -8.02 28.94
CA ALA A 85 4.91 -9.21 28.52
C ALA A 85 4.36 -10.45 29.26
N LEU A 86 3.47 -11.23 28.61
CA LEU A 86 3.28 -12.65 28.95
C LEU A 86 2.47 -13.47 27.90
N PHE A 87 2.81 -13.46 26.61
CA PHE A 87 2.59 -14.61 25.69
C PHE A 87 3.56 -14.48 24.50
N GLY A 88 4.08 -15.61 24.00
CA GLY A 88 5.36 -15.63 23.30
C GLY A 88 5.36 -15.44 21.77
N ALA A 89 6.49 -14.92 21.29
CA ALA A 89 7.00 -14.90 19.91
C ALA A 89 6.31 -13.99 18.86
N ASN A 90 7.11 -13.06 18.33
CA ASN A 90 6.97 -12.36 17.05
C ASN A 90 5.78 -11.43 16.77
N LEU A 91 4.82 -11.23 17.69
CA LEU A 91 3.76 -10.22 17.45
C LEU A 91 4.12 -8.79 17.90
N GLU A 92 5.05 -8.61 18.85
CA GLU A 92 5.49 -7.28 19.30
C GLU A 92 6.09 -6.41 18.18
N GLY A 93 6.72 -7.03 17.17
CA GLY A 93 7.32 -6.31 16.05
C GLY A 93 6.31 -5.65 15.12
N LEU A 94 5.13 -6.27 14.91
CA LEU A 94 4.13 -5.79 13.94
C LEU A 94 3.51 -4.45 14.35
N ALA A 95 3.29 -4.22 15.64
CA ALA A 95 2.80 -2.93 16.14
C ALA A 95 3.85 -1.82 16.01
N THR A 96 5.15 -2.16 16.01
CA THR A 96 6.27 -1.22 15.82
C THR A 96 6.73 -1.08 14.37
N ASP A 97 6.08 -1.77 13.43
CA ASP A 97 6.57 -1.81 12.05
C ASP A 97 6.42 -0.45 11.34
N PHE A 98 5.37 0.31 11.65
CA PHE A 98 5.04 1.58 11.00
C PHE A 98 6.11 2.66 11.21
N GLY A 99 6.44 3.39 10.13
CA GLY A 99 7.44 4.45 10.15
C GLY A 99 8.87 4.03 10.56
N SER A 100 9.19 2.74 10.72
CA SER A 100 10.51 2.27 11.18
C SER A 100 11.65 2.48 10.17
N LEU A 101 11.33 2.57 8.88
CA LEU A 101 12.21 3.10 7.81
C LEU A 101 11.90 4.56 7.46
N GLY A 102 10.90 5.14 8.13
CA GLY A 102 10.34 6.46 7.84
C GLY A 102 9.46 6.50 6.58
N VAL A 103 8.58 7.50 6.56
CA VAL A 103 7.57 7.75 5.53
C VAL A 103 7.96 9.06 4.83
N PRO A 104 8.58 9.02 3.63
CA PRO A 104 8.86 10.24 2.88
C PRO A 104 7.55 10.90 2.45
N TRP A 105 7.54 12.23 2.39
CA TRP A 105 6.38 13.05 2.04
C TRP A 105 6.83 14.35 1.39
N CYS A 106 5.97 14.97 0.57
CA CYS A 106 6.24 16.30 0.04
C CYS A 106 5.86 17.38 1.04
N ARG A 107 6.77 18.30 1.34
CA ARG A 107 6.50 19.46 2.19
C ARG A 107 5.53 20.43 1.49
N SER A 108 4.47 20.85 2.18
CA SER A 108 3.65 21.98 1.76
C SER A 108 4.30 23.32 2.11
N LYS A 109 4.13 24.34 1.26
CA LYS A 109 4.76 25.67 1.39
C LYS A 109 4.58 26.33 2.76
N HIS A 110 3.40 26.16 3.34
CA HIS A 110 2.97 26.82 4.57
C HIS A 110 2.72 25.82 5.71
N GLY A 111 3.13 24.55 5.55
CA GLY A 111 2.85 23.49 6.52
C GLY A 111 1.35 23.16 6.68
N LYS A 112 0.49 23.66 5.78
CA LYS A 112 -0.94 23.34 5.77
C LYS A 112 -1.12 21.84 5.49
N THR A 113 -2.09 21.26 6.18
CA THR A 113 -2.52 19.87 6.11
C THR A 113 -4.04 19.82 5.88
N VAL A 114 -4.59 18.61 5.80
CA VAL A 114 -6.03 18.36 5.66
C VAL A 114 -6.81 18.71 6.94
N GLU A 115 -8.09 19.03 6.77
CA GLU A 115 -8.96 19.46 7.89
C GLU A 115 -9.64 18.27 8.61
N TRP A 116 -9.72 17.11 7.96
CA TRP A 116 -10.35 15.91 8.52
C TRP A 116 -9.43 15.16 9.48
N THR A 117 -10.04 14.48 10.44
CA THR A 117 -9.36 13.68 11.47
C THR A 117 -9.62 12.18 11.28
N THR A 118 -8.90 11.34 12.03
CA THR A 118 -9.18 9.89 12.09
C THR A 118 -10.63 9.58 12.50
N LYS A 119 -11.31 10.45 13.27
CA LYS A 119 -12.72 10.28 13.63
C LYS A 119 -13.64 10.44 12.41
N ASP A 120 -13.33 11.40 11.55
CA ASP A 120 -14.07 11.64 10.31
C ASP A 120 -13.87 10.49 9.33
N LEU A 121 -12.64 9.96 9.23
CA LEU A 121 -12.34 8.77 8.44
C LEU A 121 -13.08 7.53 8.95
N VAL A 122 -13.13 7.30 10.28
CA VAL A 122 -13.90 6.20 10.88
C VAL A 122 -15.40 6.34 10.58
N LYS A 123 -15.97 7.55 10.69
CA LYS A 123 -17.37 7.80 10.29
C LYS A 123 -17.57 7.57 8.78
N GLY A 124 -16.61 7.98 7.96
CA GLY A 124 -16.63 7.69 6.53
C GLY A 124 -16.66 6.19 6.22
N LEU A 125 -15.97 5.36 7.01
CA LEU A 125 -16.01 3.90 6.88
C LEU A 125 -17.38 3.32 7.28
N GLU A 126 -18.04 3.87 8.31
CA GLU A 126 -19.42 3.49 8.69
C GLU A 126 -20.40 3.68 7.53
N GLU A 127 -20.27 4.79 6.78
CA GLU A 127 -21.08 5.09 5.60
C GLU A 127 -20.64 4.26 4.37
N PHE A 128 -19.33 4.08 4.14
CA PHE A 128 -18.81 3.52 2.89
C PHE A 128 -18.80 2.00 2.80
N VAL A 129 -18.57 1.27 3.90
CA VAL A 129 -18.53 -0.21 3.87
C VAL A 129 -19.79 -0.83 3.24
N PRO A 130 -21.03 -0.48 3.65
CA PRO A 130 -22.22 -1.04 2.99
C PRO A 130 -22.35 -0.61 1.52
N ILE A 131 -21.89 0.59 1.14
CA ILE A 131 -21.84 1.02 -0.26
C ILE A 131 -20.91 0.11 -1.06
N TYR A 132 -19.68 -0.15 -0.58
CA TYR A 132 -18.70 -1.01 -1.25
C TYR A 132 -19.14 -2.47 -1.41
N GLU A 133 -19.98 -2.98 -0.50
CA GLU A 133 -20.62 -4.30 -0.63
C GLU A 133 -21.52 -4.37 -1.88
N THR A 134 -22.16 -3.26 -2.29
CA THR A 134 -23.04 -3.20 -3.48
C THR A 134 -22.29 -3.18 -4.82
N ARG A 135 -20.99 -2.84 -4.85
CA ARG A 135 -20.20 -2.57 -6.08
C ARG A 135 -20.45 -3.57 -7.23
N PRO A 136 -20.55 -3.12 -8.49
CA PRO A 136 -20.80 -4.00 -9.64
C PRO A 136 -19.62 -4.94 -9.94
N ILE A 137 -18.39 -4.50 -9.65
CA ILE A 137 -17.15 -5.23 -9.95
C ILE A 137 -16.63 -5.88 -8.66
N LYS A 138 -17.10 -7.10 -8.37
CA LYS A 138 -16.70 -7.81 -7.13
C LYS A 138 -15.20 -8.13 -7.10
N ASN A 139 -14.61 -8.52 -8.24
CA ASN A 139 -13.18 -8.77 -8.41
C ASN A 139 -12.56 -7.71 -9.36
N ASN A 140 -11.97 -6.67 -8.77
CA ASN A 140 -11.29 -5.61 -9.50
C ASN A 140 -9.78 -5.86 -9.68
N LYS A 141 -9.33 -7.11 -9.87
CA LYS A 141 -7.91 -7.39 -10.16
C LYS A 141 -7.37 -6.47 -11.27
N PHE A 142 -6.19 -5.90 -11.03
CA PHE A 142 -5.49 -4.87 -11.81
C PHE A 142 -6.11 -3.46 -11.79
N GLY A 143 -6.96 -3.15 -10.82
CA GLY A 143 -7.37 -1.77 -10.53
C GLY A 143 -7.61 -1.58 -9.04
N MET A 144 -8.02 -0.36 -8.69
CA MET A 144 -8.26 0.12 -7.32
C MET A 144 -8.96 -0.89 -6.38
N GLY A 145 -8.37 -1.10 -5.19
CA GLY A 145 -8.86 -1.96 -4.10
C GLY A 145 -9.76 -1.24 -3.08
N PHE A 146 -10.06 -1.87 -1.93
CA PHE A 146 -10.95 -1.29 -0.91
C PHE A 146 -10.45 0.07 -0.40
N ASP A 147 -9.20 0.12 0.06
CA ASP A 147 -8.61 1.26 0.75
C ASP A 147 -8.68 2.52 -0.11
N HIS A 148 -8.16 2.45 -1.34
CA HIS A 148 -8.19 3.55 -2.30
C HIS A 148 -9.63 3.90 -2.73
N SER A 149 -10.53 2.91 -2.87
CA SER A 149 -11.96 3.18 -3.13
C SER A 149 -12.60 3.99 -2.01
N PHE A 150 -12.27 3.68 -0.75
CA PHE A 150 -12.73 4.45 0.41
C PHE A 150 -12.16 5.87 0.39
N GLY A 151 -10.86 6.04 0.18
CA GLY A 151 -10.25 7.38 0.14
C GLY A 151 -10.80 8.25 -0.98
N LEU A 152 -10.99 7.71 -2.20
CA LEU A 152 -11.55 8.44 -3.33
C LEU A 152 -12.99 8.89 -3.05
N TRP A 153 -13.80 7.99 -2.48
CA TRP A 153 -15.16 8.33 -2.03
C TRP A 153 -15.14 9.42 -0.95
N PHE A 154 -14.33 9.23 0.09
CA PHE A 154 -14.26 10.15 1.24
C PHE A 154 -13.84 11.56 0.82
N MET A 155 -12.81 11.67 -0.03
CA MET A 155 -12.32 12.98 -0.50
C MET A 155 -13.31 13.66 -1.43
N ALA A 156 -13.99 12.94 -2.32
CA ALA A 156 -15.08 13.50 -3.12
C ALA A 156 -16.24 14.00 -2.24
N ARG A 157 -16.62 13.23 -1.19
CA ARG A 157 -17.62 13.64 -0.18
C ARG A 157 -17.21 14.85 0.65
N TRP A 158 -15.92 15.00 0.95
CA TRP A 158 -15.38 16.12 1.73
C TRP A 158 -15.29 17.40 0.90
N ILE A 159 -14.66 17.32 -0.28
CA ILE A 159 -14.40 18.45 -1.19
C ILE A 159 -15.71 18.98 -1.80
N LYS A 160 -16.67 18.09 -2.09
CA LYS A 160 -17.96 18.42 -2.73
C LYS A 160 -17.78 19.21 -4.03
N PRO A 161 -17.08 18.64 -5.03
CA PRO A 161 -16.81 19.30 -6.30
C PRO A 161 -18.08 19.45 -7.15
N ASP A 162 -18.09 20.46 -8.01
CA ASP A 162 -19.16 20.72 -8.98
C ASP A 162 -18.97 19.86 -10.25
N LEU A 163 -17.74 19.39 -10.50
CA LEU A 163 -17.39 18.47 -11.57
C LEU A 163 -16.19 17.59 -11.15
N MET A 164 -16.22 16.32 -11.55
CA MET A 164 -15.15 15.35 -11.31
C MET A 164 -14.54 14.89 -12.63
N ILE A 165 -13.21 14.88 -12.72
CA ILE A 165 -12.44 14.38 -13.86
C ILE A 165 -11.72 13.11 -13.42
N GLU A 166 -11.82 12.06 -14.21
CA GLU A 166 -11.10 10.79 -14.07
C GLU A 166 -10.20 10.61 -15.30
N SER A 167 -8.93 10.31 -15.10
CA SER A 167 -8.01 9.87 -16.14
C SER A 167 -7.52 8.47 -15.77
N GLY A 168 -7.96 7.45 -16.52
CA GLY A 168 -7.75 6.05 -16.18
C GLY A 168 -9.01 5.33 -15.70
N ALA A 169 -9.93 5.02 -16.62
CA ALA A 169 -11.22 4.43 -16.26
C ALA A 169 -11.20 2.89 -16.07
N PHE A 170 -10.30 2.19 -16.77
CA PHE A 170 -10.25 0.71 -16.86
C PHE A 170 -11.63 0.04 -17.02
N LYS A 171 -12.13 -0.64 -15.98
CA LYS A 171 -13.46 -1.32 -15.94
C LYS A 171 -14.59 -0.41 -15.44
N GLY A 172 -14.32 0.83 -15.05
CA GLY A 172 -15.27 1.81 -14.50
C GLY A 172 -15.49 1.73 -12.99
N HIS A 173 -14.59 1.09 -12.23
CA HIS A 173 -14.76 0.93 -10.77
C HIS A 173 -14.60 2.26 -10.02
N SER A 174 -13.56 3.03 -10.34
CA SER A 174 -13.35 4.40 -9.88
C SER A 174 -14.51 5.32 -10.28
N THR A 175 -14.99 5.23 -11.53
CA THR A 175 -16.18 5.96 -11.99
C THR A 175 -17.42 5.64 -11.14
N TRP A 176 -17.61 4.36 -10.77
CA TRP A 176 -18.69 3.94 -9.86
C TRP A 176 -18.51 4.53 -8.46
N VAL A 177 -17.30 4.49 -7.89
CA VAL A 177 -16.98 5.07 -6.58
C VAL A 177 -17.29 6.58 -6.55
N LEU A 178 -16.87 7.32 -7.59
CA LEU A 178 -17.17 8.75 -7.75
C LEU A 178 -18.69 9.01 -7.82
N ARG A 179 -19.44 8.23 -8.59
CA ARG A 179 -20.91 8.33 -8.65
C ARG A 179 -21.59 7.99 -7.31
N GLN A 180 -21.04 7.06 -6.51
CA GLN A 180 -21.56 6.80 -5.16
C GLN A 180 -21.21 7.92 -4.16
N ALA A 181 -20.14 8.68 -4.37
CA ALA A 181 -19.81 9.83 -3.54
C ALA A 181 -20.71 11.03 -3.85
N MET A 182 -20.89 11.32 -5.15
CA MET A 182 -21.61 12.50 -5.63
C MET A 182 -22.62 12.10 -6.73
N PRO A 183 -23.83 11.64 -6.35
CA PRO A 183 -24.81 11.05 -7.28
C PRO A 183 -25.19 11.93 -8.48
N GLU A 184 -25.28 13.26 -8.30
CA GLU A 184 -25.73 14.20 -9.34
C GLU A 184 -24.59 14.96 -10.03
N THR A 185 -23.35 14.87 -9.54
CA THR A 185 -22.21 15.65 -10.06
C THR A 185 -21.76 15.14 -11.43
N TRP A 186 -21.36 16.04 -12.32
CA TRP A 186 -20.83 15.65 -13.64
C TRP A 186 -19.51 14.89 -13.52
N ILE A 187 -19.38 13.81 -14.30
CA ILE A 187 -18.14 13.03 -14.42
C ILE A 187 -17.64 13.13 -15.85
N ILE A 188 -16.35 13.43 -16.01
CA ILE A 188 -15.62 13.33 -17.27
C ILE A 188 -14.56 12.26 -17.13
N SER A 189 -14.58 11.25 -17.99
CA SER A 189 -13.68 10.10 -17.91
C SER A 189 -12.84 9.99 -19.19
N LEU A 190 -11.51 10.07 -19.03
CA LEU A 190 -10.53 9.91 -20.09
C LEU A 190 -9.96 8.48 -20.02
N SER A 191 -10.07 7.72 -21.11
CA SER A 191 -9.47 6.39 -21.18
C SER A 191 -9.28 5.94 -22.64
N PRO A 192 -8.13 5.39 -23.03
CA PRO A 192 -7.96 4.82 -24.37
C PRO A 192 -9.05 3.79 -24.73
N ARG A 193 -9.60 3.09 -23.73
CA ARG A 193 -10.63 2.07 -23.90
C ARG A 193 -11.84 2.32 -23.00
N HIS A 194 -13.00 2.48 -23.62
CA HIS A 194 -14.29 2.64 -22.93
C HIS A 194 -14.60 1.45 -22.00
N PRO A 195 -15.01 1.67 -20.72
CA PRO A 195 -15.30 0.60 -19.75
C PRO A 195 -16.28 -0.48 -20.25
N GLY A 196 -17.33 -0.10 -20.98
CA GLY A 196 -18.27 -1.04 -21.61
C GLY A 196 -17.62 -2.07 -22.56
N LYS A 197 -16.39 -1.87 -23.03
CA LYS A 197 -15.64 -2.87 -23.82
C LYS A 197 -15.09 -4.03 -22.97
N TYR A 198 -15.18 -3.96 -21.65
CA TYR A 198 -14.81 -5.03 -20.72
C TYR A 198 -15.99 -5.96 -20.35
N LEU A 199 -17.25 -5.55 -20.57
CA LEU A 199 -18.46 -6.35 -20.34
C LEU A 199 -18.43 -7.74 -21.01
N LYS A 200 -17.70 -7.87 -22.13
CA LYS A 200 -17.49 -9.15 -22.84
C LYS A 200 -16.54 -10.13 -22.12
N LYS A 201 -15.79 -9.67 -21.11
CA LYS A 201 -14.77 -10.44 -20.37
C LYS A 201 -15.12 -10.60 -18.89
N GLY A 202 -16.18 -9.96 -18.41
CA GLY A 202 -16.60 -9.96 -17.00
C GLY A 202 -17.30 -8.66 -16.62
N PRO A 203 -17.62 -8.46 -15.33
CA PRO A 203 -18.27 -7.25 -14.84
C PRO A 203 -17.45 -5.98 -15.15
N ALA A 204 -18.17 -4.95 -15.58
CA ALA A 204 -17.68 -3.59 -15.77
C ALA A 204 -18.84 -2.63 -15.47
N TYR A 205 -18.52 -1.37 -15.21
CA TYR A 205 -19.48 -0.31 -14.97
C TYR A 205 -19.38 0.76 -16.05
N VAL A 206 -20.51 1.32 -16.43
CA VAL A 206 -20.64 2.47 -17.33
C VAL A 206 -21.67 3.38 -16.69
N ASP A 207 -21.28 4.61 -16.40
CA ASP A 207 -22.20 5.62 -15.88
C ASP A 207 -22.91 6.32 -17.04
N ALA A 208 -24.24 6.42 -16.98
CA ALA A 208 -25.03 7.00 -18.07
C ALA A 208 -24.86 8.52 -18.20
N ASN A 209 -24.47 9.20 -17.10
CA ASN A 209 -24.30 10.66 -17.02
C ASN A 209 -22.82 11.08 -17.13
N CYS A 210 -21.92 10.15 -17.46
CA CYS A 210 -20.49 10.39 -17.62
C CYS A 210 -20.12 10.71 -19.07
N THR A 211 -19.34 11.78 -19.26
CA THR A 211 -18.78 12.13 -20.57
C THR A 211 -17.47 11.36 -20.79
N TYR A 212 -17.50 10.38 -21.68
CA TYR A 212 -16.37 9.50 -21.99
C TYR A 212 -15.56 9.96 -23.21
N PHE A 213 -14.32 10.40 -23.01
CA PHE A 213 -13.35 10.61 -24.09
C PHE A 213 -12.57 9.30 -24.29
N THR A 214 -12.98 8.49 -25.27
CA THR A 214 -12.48 7.10 -25.41
C THR A 214 -12.42 6.62 -26.85
N GLY A 215 -11.56 5.63 -27.12
CA GLY A 215 -11.45 5.02 -28.45
C GLY A 215 -10.96 6.01 -29.52
N LYS A 216 -11.80 6.33 -30.50
CA LYS A 216 -11.47 7.31 -31.56
C LYS A 216 -11.50 8.76 -31.05
N ASP A 217 -12.30 9.00 -30.02
CA ASP A 217 -12.50 10.31 -29.40
C ASP A 217 -11.67 10.45 -28.11
N PHE A 218 -10.70 9.55 -27.91
CA PHE A 218 -9.76 9.63 -26.78
C PHE A 218 -8.81 10.82 -26.96
N LEU A 219 -8.67 11.60 -25.90
CA LEU A 219 -7.67 12.65 -25.77
C LEU A 219 -6.92 12.41 -24.46
N ASP A 220 -5.59 12.49 -24.50
CA ASP A 220 -4.78 12.57 -23.28
C ASP A 220 -5.17 13.81 -22.47
N PHE A 221 -5.09 13.72 -21.14
CA PHE A 221 -5.40 14.83 -20.22
C PHE A 221 -4.69 16.14 -20.58
N GLY A 222 -3.43 16.08 -21.04
CA GLY A 222 -2.67 17.26 -21.46
C GLY A 222 -3.08 17.87 -22.80
N SER A 223 -3.89 17.16 -23.59
CA SER A 223 -4.35 17.54 -24.94
C SER A 223 -5.80 18.01 -24.97
N VAL A 224 -6.56 17.84 -23.88
CA VAL A 224 -7.95 18.33 -23.78
C VAL A 224 -7.98 19.86 -23.69
N ASN A 225 -8.85 20.50 -24.47
CA ASN A 225 -9.14 21.92 -24.34
C ASN A 225 -10.05 22.16 -23.12
N TRP A 226 -9.46 22.19 -21.93
CA TRP A 226 -10.16 22.32 -20.66
C TRP A 226 -11.03 23.58 -20.57
N VAL A 227 -10.62 24.72 -21.16
CA VAL A 227 -11.43 25.95 -21.19
C VAL A 227 -12.76 25.73 -21.93
N SER A 228 -12.73 25.02 -23.06
CA SER A 228 -13.94 24.69 -23.81
C SER A 228 -14.83 23.68 -23.07
N VAL A 229 -14.22 22.65 -22.48
CA VAL A 229 -14.94 21.60 -21.74
C VAL A 229 -15.59 22.16 -20.47
N MET A 230 -14.88 22.92 -19.65
CA MET A 230 -15.43 23.53 -18.44
C MET A 230 -16.59 24.46 -18.76
N ARG A 231 -16.46 25.30 -19.81
CA ARG A 231 -17.55 26.16 -20.31
C ARG A 231 -18.77 25.36 -20.74
N LYS A 232 -18.59 24.24 -21.45
CA LYS A 232 -19.70 23.35 -21.88
C LYS A 232 -20.47 22.78 -20.68
N HIS A 233 -19.79 22.49 -19.57
CA HIS A 233 -20.40 21.99 -18.34
C HIS A 233 -20.81 23.10 -17.34
N GLY A 234 -20.72 24.38 -17.73
CA GLY A 234 -21.11 25.51 -16.88
C GLY A 234 -20.13 25.83 -15.74
N ILE A 235 -18.95 25.20 -15.71
CA ILE A 235 -17.95 25.39 -14.67
C ILE A 235 -17.15 26.67 -14.95
N SER A 236 -17.18 27.59 -13.98
CA SER A 236 -16.42 28.85 -13.99
C SER A 236 -15.33 28.89 -12.92
N ASP A 237 -15.54 28.21 -11.79
CA ASP A 237 -14.57 28.08 -10.70
C ASP A 237 -13.83 26.73 -10.78
N LEU A 238 -12.56 26.77 -11.18
CA LEU A 238 -11.72 25.58 -11.31
C LEU A 238 -11.23 25.02 -9.97
N SER A 239 -11.36 25.79 -8.87
CA SER A 239 -11.10 25.28 -7.52
C SER A 239 -12.18 24.30 -7.05
N ARG A 240 -13.36 24.30 -7.70
CA ARG A 240 -14.46 23.36 -7.44
C ARG A 240 -14.44 22.12 -8.32
N VAL A 241 -13.32 21.87 -9.02
CA VAL A 241 -13.11 20.66 -9.84
C VAL A 241 -12.14 19.71 -9.14
N LEU A 242 -12.53 18.45 -9.01
CA LEU A 242 -11.68 17.37 -8.52
C LEU A 242 -11.14 16.56 -9.70
N VAL A 243 -9.82 16.33 -9.75
CA VAL A 243 -9.17 15.49 -10.76
C VAL A 243 -8.58 14.25 -10.09
N PHE A 244 -8.90 13.07 -10.61
CA PHE A 244 -8.38 11.78 -10.19
C PHE A 244 -7.57 11.14 -11.32
N PHE A 245 -6.34 10.70 -11.02
CA PHE A 245 -5.43 10.04 -11.95
C PHE A 245 -5.16 8.59 -11.52
N ASP A 246 -5.46 7.65 -12.41
CA ASP A 246 -5.24 6.19 -12.34
C ASP A 246 -4.81 5.70 -13.74
N ASP A 247 -3.96 6.50 -14.42
CA ASP A 247 -3.57 6.31 -15.82
C ASP A 247 -2.10 5.87 -16.02
N HIS A 248 -1.39 5.60 -14.92
CA HIS A 248 0.01 5.16 -14.88
C HIS A 248 0.95 6.03 -15.73
N GLN A 249 0.66 7.34 -15.80
CA GLN A 249 1.56 8.34 -16.33
C GLN A 249 2.32 9.01 -15.18
N ASN A 250 3.52 9.48 -15.48
CA ASN A 250 4.39 10.23 -14.56
C ASN A 250 3.62 11.37 -13.85
N GLU A 251 3.60 11.36 -12.52
CA GLU A 251 2.79 12.29 -11.72
C GLU A 251 3.28 13.74 -11.86
N LEU A 252 4.59 13.97 -12.05
CA LEU A 252 5.15 15.30 -12.32
C LEU A 252 4.62 15.89 -13.62
N LYS A 253 4.39 15.05 -14.63
CA LYS A 253 3.82 15.42 -15.94
C LYS A 253 2.33 15.75 -15.78
N ARG A 254 1.57 14.91 -15.08
CA ARG A 254 0.15 15.17 -14.79
C ARG A 254 -0.08 16.41 -13.93
N LEU A 255 0.72 16.60 -12.88
CA LEU A 255 0.75 17.81 -12.07
C LEU A 255 0.97 19.07 -12.92
N LYS A 256 1.99 19.09 -13.77
CA LYS A 256 2.29 20.24 -14.64
C LYS A 256 1.15 20.53 -15.63
N GLN A 257 0.50 19.49 -16.14
CA GLN A 257 -0.69 19.63 -16.98
C GLN A 257 -1.89 20.21 -16.21
N ALA A 258 -2.14 19.72 -14.99
CA ALA A 258 -3.24 20.19 -14.14
C ALA A 258 -3.05 21.65 -13.68
N LEU A 259 -1.82 22.00 -13.27
CA LEU A 259 -1.44 23.38 -12.94
C LEU A 259 -1.64 24.33 -14.13
N LYS A 260 -1.23 23.91 -15.34
CA LYS A 260 -1.45 24.66 -16.58
C LYS A 260 -2.95 24.80 -16.93
N ALA A 261 -3.76 23.81 -16.57
CA ALA A 261 -5.21 23.85 -16.76
C ALA A 261 -5.94 24.66 -15.68
N GLY A 262 -5.29 24.99 -14.56
CA GLY A 262 -5.85 25.77 -13.45
C GLY A 262 -6.58 24.96 -12.38
N PHE A 263 -6.48 23.63 -12.39
CA PHE A 263 -7.11 22.77 -11.38
C PHE A 263 -6.30 22.74 -10.08
N GLN A 264 -6.99 22.72 -8.93
CA GLN A 264 -6.34 22.80 -7.61
C GLN A 264 -6.42 21.50 -6.79
N HIS A 265 -7.49 20.70 -6.95
CA HIS A 265 -7.72 19.47 -6.17
C HIS A 265 -7.37 18.25 -7.01
N LEU A 266 -6.25 17.59 -6.69
CA LEU A 266 -5.74 16.43 -7.42
C LEU A 266 -5.66 15.22 -6.50
N ILE A 267 -6.02 14.04 -7.00
CA ILE A 267 -5.79 12.75 -6.35
C ILE A 267 -5.02 11.86 -7.34
N PHE A 268 -3.97 11.22 -6.87
CA PHE A 268 -3.18 10.24 -7.61
C PHE A 268 -3.30 8.86 -6.94
N GLU A 269 -3.75 7.87 -7.71
CA GLU A 269 -3.57 6.43 -7.44
C GLU A 269 -2.07 6.08 -7.59
N ASP A 270 -1.64 4.97 -6.98
CA ASP A 270 -0.31 4.39 -7.15
C ASP A 270 0.89 5.35 -6.89
N ASN A 271 0.85 6.14 -5.80
CA ASN A 271 1.94 7.04 -5.36
C ASN A 271 3.12 6.24 -4.75
N TYR A 272 3.78 5.48 -5.61
CA TYR A 272 4.75 4.44 -5.30
C TYR A 272 5.90 4.88 -4.38
N ASP A 273 6.35 3.96 -3.52
CA ASP A 273 7.61 4.12 -2.78
C ASP A 273 8.84 4.12 -3.71
N THR A 274 9.97 4.61 -3.20
CA THR A 274 11.23 4.71 -3.92
C THR A 274 11.80 3.33 -4.26
N GLY A 275 12.27 3.17 -5.50
CA GLY A 275 12.76 1.90 -6.04
C GLY A 275 11.70 0.98 -6.67
N THR A 276 10.40 1.33 -6.64
CA THR A 276 9.32 0.49 -7.18
C THR A 276 8.35 1.27 -8.09
N GLY A 277 7.26 0.63 -8.54
CA GLY A 277 6.25 1.26 -9.40
C GLY A 277 6.56 1.27 -10.89
N ASP A 278 5.57 1.64 -11.70
CA ASP A 278 5.66 1.71 -13.16
C ASP A 278 5.71 3.13 -13.74
N HIS A 279 5.51 4.15 -12.90
CA HIS A 279 5.67 5.55 -13.26
C HIS A 279 6.33 6.32 -12.10
N TYR A 280 6.81 7.53 -12.39
CA TYR A 280 7.50 8.38 -11.41
C TYR A 280 6.48 9.14 -10.54
N SER A 281 6.38 8.74 -9.28
CA SER A 281 5.40 9.24 -8.31
C SER A 281 5.88 10.47 -7.53
N LEU A 282 4.96 11.20 -6.90
CA LEU A 282 5.27 12.36 -6.04
C LEU A 282 6.08 11.96 -4.80
N ARG A 283 5.80 10.80 -4.25
CA ARG A 283 6.56 10.22 -3.15
C ARG A 283 8.00 9.95 -3.54
N GLN A 284 8.23 9.37 -4.73
CA GLN A 284 9.58 9.27 -5.29
C GLN A 284 10.22 10.65 -5.46
N ILE A 285 9.50 11.63 -6.02
CA ILE A 285 10.02 13.00 -6.22
C ILE A 285 10.43 13.67 -4.89
N CYS A 286 9.69 13.42 -3.83
CA CYS A 286 9.88 14.06 -2.52
C CYS A 286 10.70 13.23 -1.53
N ASP A 287 11.05 11.99 -1.86
CA ASP A 287 12.03 11.20 -1.12
C ASP A 287 13.41 11.85 -1.25
N GLN A 288 13.87 12.50 -0.18
CA GLN A 288 15.10 13.30 -0.17
C GLN A 288 15.76 13.23 1.21
N SER A 289 17.09 13.36 1.24
CA SER A 289 17.90 13.28 2.48
C SER A 289 17.60 14.34 3.55
N TYR A 290 16.92 15.43 3.20
CA TYR A 290 16.45 16.46 4.14
C TYR A 290 15.02 16.22 4.63
N ILE A 291 14.30 15.23 4.08
CA ILE A 291 12.97 14.80 4.55
C ILE A 291 13.18 13.67 5.56
N ARG A 292 12.48 13.75 6.69
CA ARG A 292 12.53 12.68 7.70
C ARG A 292 11.97 11.39 7.11
N GLY A 293 12.78 10.34 7.05
CA GLY A 293 12.41 9.06 6.42
C GLY A 293 12.65 9.00 4.90
N GLY A 294 13.24 10.05 4.33
CA GLY A 294 13.72 10.06 2.94
C GLY A 294 15.25 10.12 2.85
N GLY A 295 15.76 9.88 1.64
CA GLY A 295 17.17 9.67 1.34
C GLY A 295 17.64 8.28 1.75
N HIS A 296 18.40 7.62 0.87
CA HIS A 296 18.77 6.22 1.06
C HIS A 296 20.28 5.98 0.92
N SER A 297 20.76 4.97 1.65
CA SER A 297 22.15 4.52 1.65
C SER A 297 22.30 3.25 0.80
N CYS A 298 23.02 3.34 -0.32
CA CYS A 298 23.28 2.17 -1.18
C CYS A 298 24.36 1.20 -0.67
N PHE A 299 24.91 1.42 0.53
CA PHE A 299 25.86 0.49 1.15
C PHE A 299 25.15 -0.78 1.64
N ARG A 300 25.62 -1.94 1.20
CA ARG A 300 25.01 -3.26 1.47
C ARG A 300 25.10 -3.71 2.93
N ASP A 301 26.06 -3.16 3.68
CA ASP A 301 26.30 -3.37 5.10
C ASP A 301 25.63 -2.32 6.00
N SER A 302 24.90 -1.36 5.42
CA SER A 302 24.15 -0.35 6.18
C SER A 302 22.99 -0.94 6.99
N ASP A 303 22.59 -0.22 8.04
CA ASP A 303 21.41 -0.57 8.83
C ASP A 303 20.13 -0.57 7.99
N GLU A 304 20.01 0.33 7.01
CA GLU A 304 18.90 0.35 6.07
C GLU A 304 18.83 -0.95 5.25
N ALA A 305 19.95 -1.39 4.66
CA ALA A 305 20.02 -2.65 3.92
C ALA A 305 19.66 -3.86 4.81
N ARG A 306 20.17 -3.88 6.05
CA ARG A 306 19.89 -4.90 7.06
C ARG A 306 18.40 -4.95 7.45
N ILE A 307 17.74 -3.81 7.58
CA ILE A 307 16.30 -3.73 7.88
C ILE A 307 15.50 -4.17 6.66
N ARG A 308 15.72 -3.56 5.49
CA ARG A 308 15.01 -3.87 4.23
C ARG A 308 15.08 -5.36 3.88
N MET A 309 16.25 -6.00 4.00
CA MET A 309 16.43 -7.46 3.81
C MET A 309 15.52 -8.31 4.73
N LYS A 310 15.28 -7.87 5.97
CA LYS A 310 14.33 -8.57 6.87
C LYS A 310 12.89 -8.35 6.41
N ARG A 311 12.53 -7.11 6.07
CA ARG A 311 11.17 -6.72 5.68
C ARG A 311 10.71 -7.37 4.37
N LYS A 312 11.62 -7.52 3.40
CA LYS A 312 11.43 -8.25 2.12
C LYS A 312 10.90 -9.68 2.28
N ARG A 313 11.10 -10.32 3.44
CA ARG A 313 10.63 -11.68 3.73
C ARG A 313 9.15 -11.76 4.13
N PHE A 314 8.53 -10.62 4.45
CA PHE A 314 7.17 -10.53 4.97
C PHE A 314 6.24 -9.69 4.07
N TRP A 315 6.79 -8.68 3.39
CA TRP A 315 6.02 -7.70 2.63
C TRP A 315 6.37 -7.76 1.13
N GLU A 316 5.37 -7.99 0.28
CA GLU A 316 5.56 -8.28 -1.16
C GLU A 316 6.18 -7.10 -1.93
N LYS A 317 5.82 -5.86 -1.57
CA LYS A 317 6.34 -4.62 -2.17
C LYS A 317 7.44 -3.95 -1.35
N ALA A 318 7.91 -4.54 -0.24
CA ALA A 318 9.18 -4.09 0.33
C ALA A 318 10.28 -4.26 -0.73
N VAL A 319 11.18 -3.28 -0.81
CA VAL A 319 12.35 -3.33 -1.69
C VAL A 319 13.61 -3.53 -0.87
N ASP A 320 14.46 -4.47 -1.29
CA ASP A 320 15.81 -4.60 -0.74
C ASP A 320 16.79 -3.60 -1.37
N ILE A 321 18.06 -3.62 -0.95
CA ILE A 321 19.04 -2.63 -1.38
C ILE A 321 19.50 -2.83 -2.84
N ASP A 322 19.46 -4.06 -3.35
CA ASP A 322 19.87 -4.37 -4.73
C ASP A 322 18.74 -4.04 -5.73
N GLU A 323 17.49 -4.10 -5.28
CA GLU A 323 16.32 -3.56 -6.00
C GLU A 323 16.27 -2.03 -5.97
N LEU A 324 16.51 -1.40 -4.82
CA LEU A 324 16.46 0.04 -4.62
C LEU A 324 17.54 0.80 -5.43
N CYS A 325 18.78 0.31 -5.39
CA CYS A 325 19.93 1.08 -5.87
C CYS A 325 20.33 0.77 -7.32
N GLY A 326 20.51 1.83 -8.10
CA GLY A 326 21.04 1.82 -9.46
C GLY A 326 22.56 2.01 -9.55
N LYS A 327 23.05 2.15 -10.78
CA LYS A 327 24.46 2.47 -11.07
C LYS A 327 24.82 3.83 -10.47
N GLY A 328 25.96 3.91 -9.79
CA GLY A 328 26.42 5.16 -9.16
C GLY A 328 25.55 5.58 -7.98
N GLU A 329 25.11 4.61 -7.16
CA GLU A 329 24.33 4.82 -5.93
C GLU A 329 22.98 5.54 -6.17
N ALA A 330 22.45 5.39 -7.38
CA ALA A 330 21.21 6.03 -7.79
C ALA A 330 19.99 5.32 -7.18
N TRP A 331 19.63 5.68 -5.95
CA TRP A 331 18.43 5.19 -5.26
C TRP A 331 17.14 5.89 -5.72
N TRP A 332 17.23 7.10 -6.28
CA TRP A 332 16.08 7.93 -6.59
C TRP A 332 15.21 7.43 -7.76
N GLY A 333 13.92 7.75 -7.73
CA GLY A 333 12.94 7.25 -8.71
C GLY A 333 12.89 5.73 -8.65
N VAL A 334 13.10 5.08 -9.79
CA VAL A 334 13.51 3.67 -9.82
C VAL A 334 14.92 3.55 -10.35
N ARG A 335 15.89 3.35 -9.44
CA ARG A 335 17.30 3.09 -9.78
C ARG A 335 17.97 4.19 -10.64
N GLY A 336 17.54 5.44 -10.45
CA GLY A 336 17.97 6.61 -11.24
C GLY A 336 17.08 6.94 -12.45
N TYR A 337 15.98 6.20 -12.67
CA TYR A 337 15.06 6.42 -13.79
C TYR A 337 13.75 7.04 -13.35
N MET A 338 13.33 8.05 -14.12
CA MET A 338 11.98 8.58 -14.15
C MET A 338 11.16 7.76 -15.16
N ARG A 339 10.29 6.89 -14.62
CA ARG A 339 9.39 6.05 -15.40
C ARG A 339 8.14 6.82 -15.84
N ASP A 340 7.58 6.46 -16.99
CA ASP A 340 6.33 6.97 -17.55
C ASP A 340 5.67 5.89 -18.42
N ASP A 341 4.38 6.05 -18.69
CA ASP A 341 3.58 5.20 -19.59
C ASP A 341 3.67 3.69 -19.28
N PHE A 342 3.21 3.28 -18.09
CA PHE A 342 3.26 1.87 -17.63
C PHE A 342 4.69 1.26 -17.72
N ASN A 343 5.72 2.05 -17.41
CA ASN A 343 7.15 1.68 -17.52
C ASN A 343 7.61 1.33 -18.95
N HIS A 344 6.84 1.67 -19.99
CA HIS A 344 7.30 1.57 -21.38
C HIS A 344 8.23 2.73 -21.78
N SER A 345 8.21 3.86 -21.05
CA SER A 345 9.10 4.99 -21.25
C SER A 345 9.93 5.26 -19.99
N ASN A 346 11.26 5.27 -20.12
CA ASN A 346 12.18 5.35 -18.97
C ASN A 346 13.30 6.35 -19.25
N LYS A 347 13.23 7.55 -18.63
CA LYS A 347 14.27 8.57 -18.73
C LYS A 347 15.25 8.44 -17.55
N ALA A 348 16.53 8.22 -17.82
CA ALA A 348 17.56 8.36 -16.79
C ALA A 348 17.68 9.85 -16.37
N ILE A 349 17.71 10.11 -15.06
CA ILE A 349 17.83 11.46 -14.50
C ILE A 349 18.96 11.53 -13.47
N SER A 350 19.65 12.67 -13.41
CA SER A 350 20.67 12.91 -12.38
C SER A 350 20.04 13.20 -11.02
N TYR A 351 20.80 13.02 -9.92
CA TYR A 351 20.35 13.46 -8.59
C TYR A 351 20.01 14.96 -8.56
N ALA A 352 20.75 15.78 -9.31
CA ALA A 352 20.46 17.21 -9.42
C ALA A 352 19.10 17.48 -10.11
N GLU A 353 18.78 16.79 -11.21
CA GLU A 353 17.47 16.90 -11.87
C GLU A 353 16.35 16.41 -10.95
N HIS A 354 16.57 15.28 -10.27
CA HIS A 354 15.67 14.73 -9.27
C HIS A 354 15.36 15.71 -8.12
N PHE A 355 16.40 16.31 -7.54
CA PHE A 355 16.26 17.34 -6.50
C PHE A 355 15.54 18.59 -7.01
N GLN A 356 15.78 19.04 -8.25
CA GLN A 356 15.04 20.18 -8.83
C GLN A 356 13.57 19.86 -9.08
N ASN A 357 13.23 18.62 -9.46
CA ASN A 357 11.83 18.17 -9.52
C ASN A 357 11.17 18.24 -8.13
N SER A 358 11.89 17.83 -7.07
CA SER A 358 11.45 17.94 -5.68
C SER A 358 11.17 19.40 -5.28
N ARG A 359 12.11 20.31 -5.56
CA ARG A 359 11.96 21.75 -5.31
C ARG A 359 10.74 22.35 -6.04
N PHE A 360 10.49 21.95 -7.29
CA PHE A 360 9.32 22.38 -8.06
C PHE A 360 8.00 21.84 -7.46
N VAL A 361 7.99 20.59 -7.00
CA VAL A 361 6.80 20.00 -6.36
C VAL A 361 6.49 20.69 -5.03
N GLU A 362 7.47 20.86 -4.15
CA GLU A 362 7.26 21.62 -2.91
C GLU A 362 6.80 23.07 -3.17
N SER A 363 7.26 23.73 -4.25
CA SER A 363 6.89 25.12 -4.53
C SER A 363 5.45 25.32 -5.06
N MET A 364 4.73 24.25 -5.40
CA MET A 364 3.31 24.34 -5.79
C MET A 364 2.32 23.86 -4.71
N LEU A 365 2.77 23.08 -3.73
CA LEU A 365 1.90 22.43 -2.73
C LEU A 365 1.41 23.37 -1.63
N ASP A 366 0.08 23.43 -1.47
CA ASP A 366 -0.57 23.90 -0.24
C ASP A 366 -0.91 22.74 0.69
N VAL A 367 -1.31 21.58 0.17
CA VAL A 367 -1.56 20.36 0.95
C VAL A 367 -0.96 19.16 0.22
N TYR A 368 -0.30 18.28 0.96
CA TYR A 368 0.07 16.93 0.56
C TYR A 368 -0.42 15.96 1.63
N TRP A 369 -1.23 14.96 1.26
CA TRP A 369 -1.76 13.98 2.20
C TRP A 369 -1.87 12.60 1.55
N GLU A 370 -1.13 11.63 2.09
CA GLU A 370 -1.29 10.22 1.73
C GLU A 370 -2.45 9.62 2.54
N LEU A 371 -3.37 8.93 1.84
CA LEU A 371 -4.41 8.13 2.47
C LEU A 371 -3.76 6.99 3.27
N PRO A 372 -4.00 6.89 4.59
CA PRO A 372 -3.50 5.76 5.36
C PRO A 372 -4.21 4.45 5.00
N PRO A 373 -3.56 3.28 5.20
CA PRO A 373 -4.24 2.00 5.10
C PRO A 373 -5.48 1.98 6.00
N VAL A 374 -6.58 1.36 5.56
CA VAL A 374 -7.84 1.38 6.34
C VAL A 374 -7.69 0.64 7.66
N ALA A 375 -6.94 -0.45 7.67
CA ALA A 375 -6.67 -1.23 8.87
C ALA A 375 -5.31 -1.91 8.78
N GLY A 376 -4.69 -2.14 9.94
CA GLY A 376 -3.39 -2.77 10.03
C GLY A 376 -3.34 -4.20 9.44
N PRO A 377 -2.14 -4.71 9.10
CA PRO A 377 -1.98 -6.03 8.51
C PRO A 377 -2.50 -7.17 9.39
N SER A 378 -2.49 -7.04 10.72
CA SER A 378 -3.01 -8.09 11.61
C SER A 378 -4.53 -8.25 11.53
N LEU A 379 -5.24 -7.23 11.04
CA LEU A 379 -6.69 -7.22 10.86
C LEU A 379 -7.12 -7.60 9.43
N THR A 380 -6.33 -7.19 8.44
CA THR A 380 -6.66 -7.34 7.01
C THR A 380 -5.97 -8.53 6.34
N HIS A 381 -4.93 -9.08 6.96
CA HIS A 381 -4.03 -10.09 6.39
C HIS A 381 -3.38 -9.69 5.05
N GLN A 382 -3.34 -8.40 4.73
CA GLN A 382 -2.68 -7.95 3.51
C GLN A 382 -1.16 -7.93 3.70
N THR A 383 -0.45 -8.51 2.72
CA THR A 383 1.03 -8.60 2.67
C THR A 383 1.63 -7.68 1.62
N ARG A 384 0.79 -6.99 0.84
CA ARG A 384 1.22 -6.23 -0.34
C ARG A 384 2.17 -5.09 -0.03
N TYR A 385 1.82 -4.17 0.85
CA TYR A 385 2.65 -3.00 1.17
C TYR A 385 3.62 -3.26 2.32
N ASP A 386 4.65 -2.41 2.48
CA ASP A 386 5.51 -2.41 3.65
C ASP A 386 5.02 -1.35 4.67
N PRO A 387 4.55 -1.74 5.87
CA PRO A 387 4.13 -0.80 6.92
C PRO A 387 5.20 0.21 7.34
N ALA A 388 6.49 -0.13 7.30
CA ALA A 388 7.57 0.80 7.63
C ALA A 388 7.66 2.00 6.70
N ARG A 389 7.04 1.88 5.52
CA ARG A 389 6.93 2.88 4.47
C ARG A 389 5.47 3.33 4.30
N ALA A 390 4.63 3.25 5.33
CA ALA A 390 3.27 3.77 5.33
C ALA A 390 2.96 4.57 6.62
N PRO A 391 2.04 5.55 6.57
CA PRO A 391 1.50 6.16 7.78
C PRO A 391 0.67 5.15 8.59
N ASP A 392 0.42 5.47 9.86
CA ASP A 392 -0.39 4.64 10.76
C ASP A 392 -1.81 4.43 10.21
N PRO A 393 -2.36 3.20 10.27
CA PRO A 393 -3.64 2.88 9.65
C PRO A 393 -4.81 3.51 10.41
N ILE A 394 -5.93 3.73 9.72
CA ILE A 394 -7.16 4.32 10.31
C ILE A 394 -7.67 3.45 11.47
N ILE A 395 -7.48 2.13 11.37
CA ILE A 395 -7.76 1.15 12.42
C ILE A 395 -6.47 0.39 12.72
N GLU A 396 -5.81 0.79 13.81
CA GLU A 396 -4.62 0.14 14.36
C GLU A 396 -4.82 -1.36 14.62
N ASP A 397 -3.72 -2.12 14.55
CA ASP A 397 -3.72 -3.53 14.93
C ASP A 397 -4.20 -3.73 16.39
N GLY A 398 -4.78 -4.89 16.66
CA GLY A 398 -5.44 -5.18 17.95
C GLY A 398 -6.83 -4.53 18.14
N ARG A 399 -7.25 -3.58 17.29
CA ARG A 399 -8.58 -2.91 17.38
C ARG A 399 -9.71 -3.72 16.74
N TYR A 400 -9.68 -5.05 16.84
CA TYR A 400 -10.60 -5.97 16.16
C TYR A 400 -12.09 -5.67 16.41
N GLY A 401 -12.48 -5.26 17.62
CA GLY A 401 -13.87 -4.88 17.92
C GLY A 401 -14.37 -3.65 17.13
N LEU A 402 -13.49 -2.71 16.78
CA LEU A 402 -13.83 -1.60 15.88
C LEU A 402 -13.93 -2.10 14.43
N PHE A 403 -12.95 -2.88 13.98
CA PHE A 403 -12.92 -3.49 12.65
C PHE A 403 -14.19 -4.32 12.35
N GLN A 404 -14.63 -5.13 13.31
CA GLN A 404 -15.87 -5.91 13.21
C GLN A 404 -17.13 -5.03 13.21
N ARG A 405 -17.21 -4.02 14.10
CA ARG A 405 -18.36 -3.10 14.18
C ARG A 405 -18.56 -2.30 12.89
N LEU A 406 -17.48 -1.89 12.23
CA LEU A 406 -17.51 -1.21 10.93
C LEU A 406 -17.90 -2.14 9.76
N GLY A 407 -18.10 -3.44 10.00
CA GLY A 407 -18.44 -4.41 8.97
C GLY A 407 -17.26 -4.87 8.10
N LEU A 408 -16.05 -4.34 8.31
CA LEU A 408 -14.85 -4.66 7.52
C LEU A 408 -14.50 -6.16 7.60
N ALA A 409 -14.75 -6.80 8.75
CA ALA A 409 -14.56 -8.24 8.94
C ALA A 409 -15.50 -9.13 8.07
N ARG A 410 -16.51 -8.55 7.40
CA ARG A 410 -17.37 -9.26 6.43
C ARG A 410 -16.79 -9.22 5.01
N LEU A 411 -15.86 -8.31 4.73
CA LEU A 411 -15.21 -8.20 3.45
C LEU A 411 -14.11 -9.27 3.34
N GLY A 412 -14.09 -10.01 2.23
CA GLY A 412 -13.05 -11.03 2.02
C GLY A 412 -11.66 -10.40 1.88
N ASN A 413 -10.66 -10.96 2.57
CA ASN A 413 -9.30 -10.41 2.72
C ASN A 413 -8.66 -9.90 1.42
N SER A 414 -8.98 -10.53 0.28
CA SER A 414 -8.47 -10.15 -1.04
C SER A 414 -8.87 -8.74 -1.50
N VAL A 415 -9.88 -8.09 -0.91
CA VAL A 415 -10.21 -6.68 -1.24
C VAL A 415 -9.21 -5.68 -0.68
N PHE A 416 -8.49 -6.06 0.39
CA PHE A 416 -7.46 -5.24 1.03
C PHE A 416 -6.07 -5.48 0.42
N ASN A 417 -5.84 -6.59 -0.30
CA ASN A 417 -4.52 -6.91 -0.88
C ASN A 417 -4.21 -6.11 -2.17
N GLY A 418 -4.44 -4.79 -2.10
CA GLY A 418 -4.35 -3.84 -3.19
C GLY A 418 -3.66 -2.53 -2.83
N TYR A 419 -3.43 -2.20 -1.55
CA TYR A 419 -2.89 -0.90 -1.15
C TYR A 419 -1.50 -0.61 -1.75
N THR A 420 -1.38 0.57 -2.35
CA THR A 420 -0.17 1.15 -2.96
C THR A 420 -0.32 2.67 -2.89
N GLN A 421 -0.25 3.24 -1.67
CA GLN A 421 -0.33 4.66 -1.33
C GLN A 421 -1.12 5.55 -2.31
N MET A 422 -2.35 5.94 -1.98
CA MET A 422 -3.05 6.99 -2.73
C MET A 422 -2.78 8.36 -2.10
N VAL A 423 -2.57 9.41 -2.90
CA VAL A 423 -2.25 10.76 -2.40
C VAL A 423 -3.21 11.83 -2.91
N TYR A 424 -3.54 12.78 -2.05
CA TYR A 424 -4.29 14.00 -2.37
C TYR A 424 -3.40 15.23 -2.24
N LEU A 425 -3.54 16.12 -3.22
CA LEU A 425 -2.90 17.42 -3.27
C LEU A 425 -3.94 18.54 -3.31
N GLN A 426 -3.66 19.60 -2.56
CA GLN A 426 -4.13 20.93 -2.92
C GLN A 426 -2.93 21.72 -3.46
N ILE A 427 -3.06 22.24 -4.68
CA ILE A 427 -2.01 23.04 -5.33
C ILE A 427 -2.47 24.48 -5.51
N SER A 428 -1.59 25.44 -5.27
CA SER A 428 -1.89 26.85 -5.52
C SER A 428 -1.89 27.13 -7.02
N THR A 429 -2.76 28.02 -7.47
CA THR A 429 -2.50 28.74 -8.72
C THR A 429 -1.19 29.53 -8.58
N PRO A 430 -0.37 29.66 -9.64
CA PRO A 430 0.81 30.51 -9.59
C PRO A 430 0.39 31.95 -9.28
N THR A 431 0.99 32.54 -8.24
CA THR A 431 0.98 33.99 -8.05
C THR A 431 1.63 34.61 -9.29
N SER A 432 0.85 35.40 -10.04
CA SER A 432 1.28 36.08 -11.26
C SER A 432 2.23 37.24 -10.97
#